data_AF-A0A2E4B095-F1
#
_entry.id   AF-A0A2E4B095-F1
#
_cell.length_a   1.000
_cell.length_b   1.000
_cell.length_c   1.000
_cell.angle_alpha   90.00
_cell.angle_beta   90.00
_cell.angle_gamma   90.00
#
_symmetry.space_group_name_H-M   'P 1'
#
loop_
_entity.id
_entity.type
_entity.pdbx_description
1 polymer ?
#
loop_
_entity_poly.entity_id
_entity_poly.type
_entity_poly.pdbx_seq_one_letter_code
_entity_poly.pdbx_strand_id
1 'polypeptide(L)'
;MTADFLFSFLLFFQVQIESIKESGFYKMLSEKYPEVAKDISDPDNVDPELQEIIDLTGLNFDDLAQFSITVEGLDGISKASQEGRSPKIGSELDFFFSAKVKGDLDATKMFAFLLDKISEEKGEDFRKKVEESITKKEKSSSITLPSELLEQDFSDTDFRISISKDGNYSQVQLGLPDNMDTAQSAIDSNSSLACVNAMAKDRQITLGIKVDPAVWERPEFNSQQQNPLFAGLANSVKGIREFGLSVSFREESLGVEVCVNCKDTQSALGLWTVAQGGLGMAQLAMAQEGGQAPSILSKIKTQAVERNVFVRVDILEEDLNEFERMSLLPQQNESAGSKGSQADSDPMVGKVAPPVGTKLLDGTPFNLAEHKGKVVVLDFWATWCGPCVRALPELMENMSGFSSKEAILVAVNQGESKKIITQFLKNKKLTDLTVAMDKNQKIGRDYQVQGIPKTVVIDSKGVVRHVHVGFSSGMGERLKSEIQALLKE
;
A
#
# COMPACT_ATOMS: atom_id res chain seq x y z
N MET A 1 12.26 6.83 24.73
CA MET A 1 10.99 6.20 25.12
C MET A 1 10.53 5.40 23.91
N THR A 2 10.71 4.09 24.01
CA THR A 2 10.36 3.10 22.99
C THR A 2 8.84 3.05 22.88
N ALA A 3 8.31 3.19 21.67
CA ALA A 3 6.90 2.97 21.41
C ALA A 3 6.66 1.46 21.40
N ASP A 4 6.23 0.91 22.54
CA ASP A 4 5.83 -0.49 22.66
C ASP A 4 4.59 -0.72 21.76
N PHE A 5 4.83 -1.30 20.59
CA PHE A 5 3.82 -1.65 19.60
C PHE A 5 3.17 -3.00 19.97
N LEU A 6 2.67 -3.11 21.19
CA LEU A 6 2.16 -4.38 21.72
C LEU A 6 0.65 -4.44 21.52
N PHE A 7 0.14 -5.14 20.49
CA PHE A 7 -1.22 -5.71 20.46
C PHE A 7 -1.39 -6.73 19.33
N SER A 8 -2.11 -7.83 19.58
CA SER A 8 -2.40 -8.87 18.59
C SER A 8 -3.41 -8.35 17.55
N PHE A 9 -2.97 -8.16 16.31
CA PHE A 9 -3.84 -7.84 15.18
C PHE A 9 -4.03 -9.07 14.30
N LEU A 10 -5.26 -9.25 13.83
CA LEU A 10 -5.61 -10.18 12.76
C LEU A 10 -5.80 -9.38 11.49
N LEU A 11 -5.06 -9.74 10.45
CA LEU A 11 -5.18 -9.22 9.09
C LEU A 11 -5.83 -10.29 8.21
N PHE A 12 -6.86 -9.92 7.48
CA PHE A 12 -7.49 -10.75 6.45
C PHE A 12 -7.41 -10.01 5.13
N PHE A 13 -6.91 -10.68 4.09
CA PHE A 13 -6.89 -10.14 2.74
C PHE A 13 -7.39 -11.19 1.76
N GLN A 14 -8.24 -10.79 0.82
CA GLN A 14 -8.82 -11.67 -0.19
C GLN A 14 -8.95 -10.95 -1.52
N VAL A 15 -8.68 -11.68 -2.61
CA VAL A 15 -8.85 -11.22 -3.99
C VAL A 15 -9.56 -12.30 -4.81
N GLN A 16 -10.64 -11.93 -5.50
CA GLN A 16 -11.39 -12.77 -6.44
C GLN A 16 -11.00 -12.42 -7.89
N ILE A 17 -9.91 -13.00 -8.38
CA ILE A 17 -9.29 -12.67 -9.67
C ILE A 17 -10.23 -12.94 -10.85
N GLU A 18 -10.93 -14.07 -10.87
CA GLU A 18 -11.84 -14.42 -11.98
C GLU A 18 -12.98 -13.38 -12.09
N SER A 19 -13.59 -13.01 -10.96
CA SER A 19 -14.64 -11.99 -10.90
C SER A 19 -14.14 -10.59 -11.33
N ILE A 20 -12.88 -10.25 -11.05
CA ILE A 20 -12.27 -8.99 -11.54
C ILE A 20 -12.13 -9.03 -13.06
N LYS A 21 -11.52 -10.10 -13.61
CA LYS A 21 -11.30 -10.28 -15.05
C LYS A 21 -12.61 -10.24 -15.85
N GLU A 22 -13.71 -10.73 -15.27
CA GLU A 22 -15.03 -10.75 -15.91
C GLU A 22 -15.75 -9.40 -15.90
N SER A 23 -15.42 -8.49 -14.96
CA SER A 23 -16.14 -7.23 -14.78
C SER A 23 -15.98 -6.24 -15.95
N GLY A 24 -17.06 -5.53 -16.29
CA GLY A 24 -17.05 -4.49 -17.32
C GLY A 24 -16.05 -3.36 -17.03
N PHE A 25 -15.98 -2.90 -15.78
CA PHE A 25 -15.07 -1.82 -15.40
C PHE A 25 -13.59 -2.19 -15.55
N TYR A 26 -13.20 -3.43 -15.20
CA TYR A 26 -11.82 -3.89 -15.40
C TYR A 26 -11.45 -3.98 -16.88
N LYS A 27 -12.38 -4.44 -17.73
CA LYS A 27 -12.18 -4.49 -19.18
C LYS A 27 -11.99 -3.09 -19.76
N MET A 28 -12.85 -2.15 -19.38
CA MET A 28 -12.72 -0.73 -19.76
C MET A 28 -11.38 -0.15 -19.32
N LEU A 29 -10.96 -0.37 -18.06
CA LEU A 29 -9.66 0.09 -17.57
C LEU A 29 -8.49 -0.52 -18.34
N SER A 30 -8.55 -1.82 -18.64
CA SER A 30 -7.50 -2.53 -19.37
C SER A 30 -7.36 -2.05 -20.81
N GLU A 31 -8.48 -1.68 -21.46
CA GLU A 31 -8.47 -1.07 -22.80
C GLU A 31 -7.86 0.34 -22.77
N LYS A 32 -8.15 1.13 -21.74
CA LYS A 32 -7.71 2.52 -21.61
C LYS A 32 -6.28 2.67 -21.09
N TYR A 33 -5.85 1.77 -20.21
CA TYR A 33 -4.53 1.73 -19.56
C TYR A 33 -3.89 0.34 -19.76
N PRO A 34 -3.34 0.04 -20.94
CA PRO A 34 -2.80 -1.29 -21.27
C PRO A 34 -1.68 -1.77 -20.33
N GLU A 35 -0.99 -0.84 -19.66
CA GLU A 35 -0.01 -1.12 -18.60
C GLU A 35 -0.61 -1.87 -17.40
N VAL A 36 -1.90 -1.66 -17.09
CA VAL A 36 -2.59 -2.36 -15.99
C VAL A 36 -2.78 -3.84 -16.31
N ALA A 37 -2.94 -4.18 -17.59
CA ALA A 37 -3.11 -5.56 -18.04
C ALA A 37 -1.77 -6.31 -18.22
N LYS A 38 -0.69 -5.59 -18.59
CA LYS A 38 0.62 -6.19 -18.89
C LYS A 38 1.33 -6.80 -17.67
N ASP A 39 1.24 -6.18 -16.49
CA ASP A 39 1.96 -6.66 -15.29
C ASP A 39 1.38 -7.96 -14.70
N ILE A 40 0.16 -8.36 -15.09
CA ILE A 40 -0.52 -9.56 -14.55
C ILE A 40 -0.33 -10.79 -15.45
N SER A 41 0.06 -10.60 -16.71
CA SER A 41 -0.05 -11.64 -17.75
C SER A 41 1.18 -11.81 -18.63
N ASP A 42 2.34 -11.25 -18.29
CA ASP A 42 3.55 -11.40 -19.10
C ASP A 42 4.15 -12.82 -18.99
N PRO A 43 3.99 -13.69 -20.01
CA PRO A 43 4.48 -15.06 -19.99
C PRO A 43 5.99 -15.12 -20.24
N ASP A 44 6.60 -14.04 -20.77
CA ASP A 44 8.01 -14.00 -21.18
C ASP A 44 8.95 -13.74 -19.98
N ASN A 45 8.38 -13.59 -18.77
CA ASN A 45 9.10 -13.26 -17.53
C ASN A 45 8.81 -14.26 -16.39
N VAL A 46 8.42 -15.49 -16.75
CA VAL A 46 8.16 -16.58 -15.80
C VAL A 46 9.48 -17.30 -15.46
N ASP A 47 9.74 -17.47 -14.17
CA ASP A 47 10.93 -18.17 -13.66
C ASP A 47 10.99 -19.63 -14.18
N PRO A 48 12.15 -20.15 -14.60
CA PRO A 48 12.29 -21.54 -15.06
C PRO A 48 11.78 -22.60 -14.08
N GLU A 49 11.94 -22.39 -12.76
CA GLU A 49 11.40 -23.30 -11.73
C GLU A 49 9.87 -23.28 -11.70
N LEU A 50 9.29 -22.11 -11.99
CA LEU A 50 7.85 -21.91 -12.04
C LEU A 50 7.25 -22.56 -13.31
N GLN A 51 7.99 -22.58 -14.42
CA GLN A 51 7.60 -23.33 -15.63
C GLN A 51 7.59 -24.84 -15.39
N GLU A 52 8.58 -25.37 -14.65
CA GLU A 52 8.60 -26.78 -14.26
C GLU A 52 7.38 -27.15 -13.40
N ILE A 53 6.99 -26.26 -12.48
CA ILE A 53 5.76 -26.42 -11.69
C ILE A 53 4.53 -26.41 -12.61
N ILE A 54 4.41 -25.45 -13.54
CA ILE A 54 3.29 -25.37 -14.49
C ILE A 54 3.19 -26.68 -15.30
N ASP A 55 4.29 -27.18 -15.84
CA ASP A 55 4.30 -28.37 -16.69
C ASP A 55 3.95 -29.66 -15.93
N LEU A 56 4.39 -29.78 -14.67
CA LEU A 56 4.15 -30.96 -13.83
C LEU A 56 2.76 -30.97 -13.18
N THR A 57 2.28 -29.80 -12.78
CA THR A 57 1.05 -29.65 -11.99
C THR A 57 -0.16 -29.24 -12.83
N GLY A 58 0.07 -28.65 -14.01
CA GLY A 58 -0.95 -28.01 -14.83
C GLY A 58 -1.45 -26.66 -14.28
N LEU A 59 -0.80 -26.10 -13.25
CA LEU A 59 -1.17 -24.83 -12.63
C LEU A 59 -0.78 -23.66 -13.51
N ASN A 60 -1.70 -23.07 -14.28
CA ASN A 60 -1.45 -21.78 -14.91
C ASN A 60 -1.84 -20.63 -13.95
N PHE A 61 -1.10 -19.52 -13.96
CA PHE A 61 -1.48 -18.31 -13.21
C PHE A 61 -2.84 -17.77 -13.63
N ASP A 62 -3.22 -18.01 -14.89
CA ASP A 62 -4.54 -17.65 -15.40
C ASP A 62 -5.68 -18.44 -14.76
N ASP A 63 -5.41 -19.63 -14.22
CA ASP A 63 -6.39 -20.49 -13.58
C ASP A 63 -6.66 -20.10 -12.11
N LEU A 64 -5.88 -19.17 -11.53
CA LEU A 64 -6.11 -18.69 -10.17
C LEU A 64 -7.39 -17.85 -10.11
N ALA A 65 -8.45 -18.44 -9.56
CA ALA A 65 -9.77 -17.83 -9.47
C ALA A 65 -9.90 -16.90 -8.26
N GLN A 66 -9.33 -17.29 -7.12
CA GLN A 66 -9.36 -16.53 -5.88
C GLN A 66 -8.16 -16.88 -5.01
N PHE A 67 -7.66 -15.93 -4.21
CA PHE A 67 -6.83 -16.26 -3.06
C PHE A 67 -7.22 -15.44 -1.83
N SER A 68 -6.90 -15.97 -0.66
CA SER A 68 -6.96 -15.25 0.60
C SER A 68 -5.76 -15.57 1.47
N ILE A 69 -5.40 -14.60 2.32
CA ILE A 69 -4.40 -14.73 3.36
C ILE A 69 -4.95 -14.15 4.66
N THR A 70 -4.84 -14.93 5.72
CA THR A 70 -5.06 -14.49 7.09
C THR A 70 -3.72 -14.48 7.79
N VAL A 71 -3.42 -13.41 8.53
CA VAL A 71 -2.20 -13.27 9.32
C VAL A 71 -2.58 -12.83 10.73
N GLU A 72 -2.13 -13.54 11.73
CA GLU A 72 -2.28 -13.22 13.15
C GLU A 72 -0.90 -13.00 13.78
N GLY A 73 -0.79 -12.13 14.78
CA GLY A 73 0.49 -11.84 15.42
C GLY A 73 1.33 -10.76 14.71
N LEU A 74 0.68 -9.74 14.12
CA LEU A 74 1.39 -8.60 13.51
C LEU A 74 2.31 -7.86 14.51
N ASP A 75 2.06 -7.96 15.82
CA ASP A 75 2.95 -7.46 16.87
C ASP A 75 4.27 -8.23 16.94
N GLY A 76 4.23 -9.56 16.76
CA GLY A 76 5.44 -10.38 16.62
C GLY A 76 6.32 -9.90 15.47
N ILE A 77 5.71 -9.56 14.33
CA ILE A 77 6.42 -8.95 13.18
C ILE A 77 7.08 -7.63 13.58
N SER A 78 6.34 -6.75 14.26
CA SER A 78 6.85 -5.44 14.68
C SER A 78 8.03 -5.59 15.65
N LYS A 79 7.91 -6.46 16.65
CA LYS A 79 8.94 -6.73 17.65
C LYS A 79 10.21 -7.32 17.01
N ALA A 80 10.04 -8.35 16.17
CA ALA A 80 11.15 -8.95 15.45
C ALA A 80 11.88 -7.93 14.56
N SER A 81 11.13 -7.09 13.86
CA SER A 81 11.66 -6.00 13.02
C SER A 81 12.47 -4.97 13.82
N GLN A 82 12.00 -4.59 15.01
CA GLN A 82 12.73 -3.70 15.93
C GLN A 82 14.04 -4.34 16.45
N GLU A 83 14.03 -5.66 16.65
CA GLU A 83 15.20 -6.46 17.03
C GLU A 83 16.11 -6.77 15.82
N GLY A 84 15.71 -6.38 14.60
CA GLY A 84 16.48 -6.58 13.37
C GLY A 84 16.49 -8.03 12.86
N ARG A 85 15.50 -8.84 13.27
CA ARG A 85 15.33 -10.25 12.86
C ARG A 85 13.97 -10.47 12.21
N SER A 86 13.78 -11.64 11.60
CA SER A 86 12.47 -12.10 11.13
C SER A 86 11.62 -12.62 12.30
N PRO A 87 10.28 -12.47 12.26
CA PRO A 87 9.39 -13.09 13.24
C PRO A 87 9.40 -14.61 13.07
N LYS A 88 9.31 -15.34 14.18
CA LYS A 88 9.18 -16.81 14.16
C LYS A 88 7.73 -17.20 13.91
N ILE A 89 7.51 -18.04 12.90
CA ILE A 89 6.17 -18.54 12.56
C ILE A 89 5.79 -19.65 13.54
N GLY A 90 4.61 -19.54 14.16
CA GLY A 90 4.13 -20.41 15.26
C GLY A 90 4.06 -19.65 16.59
N SER A 91 5.19 -19.20 17.11
CA SER A 91 5.23 -18.49 18.39
C SER A 91 4.96 -16.98 18.30
N GLU A 92 5.26 -16.34 17.18
CA GLU A 92 5.12 -14.87 17.03
C GLU A 92 4.24 -14.45 15.87
N LEU A 93 4.07 -15.31 14.87
CA LEU A 93 3.34 -15.04 13.66
C LEU A 93 2.60 -16.30 13.23
N ASP A 94 1.31 -16.16 13.01
CA ASP A 94 0.47 -17.20 12.45
C ASP A 94 -0.05 -16.76 11.09
N PHE A 95 -0.12 -17.69 10.15
CA PHE A 95 -0.73 -17.39 8.87
C PHE A 95 -1.52 -18.58 8.32
N PHE A 96 -2.48 -18.25 7.47
CA PHE A 96 -3.24 -19.19 6.69
C PHE A 96 -3.45 -18.61 5.29
N PHE A 97 -2.97 -19.33 4.29
CA PHE A 97 -3.13 -19.01 2.88
C PHE A 97 -4.09 -20.01 2.24
N SER A 98 -4.93 -19.53 1.33
CA SER A 98 -5.93 -20.32 0.64
C SER A 98 -6.08 -19.81 -0.79
N ALA A 99 -5.93 -20.69 -1.77
CA ALA A 99 -6.07 -20.38 -3.19
C ALA A 99 -7.07 -21.33 -3.84
N LYS A 100 -7.96 -20.77 -4.66
CA LYS A 100 -8.90 -21.50 -5.50
C LYS A 100 -8.41 -21.44 -6.92
N VAL A 101 -8.11 -22.61 -7.50
CA VAL A 101 -7.58 -22.74 -8.85
C VAL A 101 -8.57 -23.51 -9.70
N LYS A 102 -8.79 -23.07 -10.94
CA LYS A 102 -9.66 -23.74 -11.90
C LYS A 102 -9.03 -25.06 -12.35
N GLY A 103 -9.85 -26.10 -12.46
CA GLY A 103 -9.41 -27.43 -12.84
C GLY A 103 -9.10 -28.36 -11.65
N ASP A 104 -8.65 -29.56 -11.99
CA ASP A 104 -8.37 -30.63 -11.04
C ASP A 104 -6.85 -30.73 -10.82
N LEU A 105 -6.40 -30.32 -9.64
CA LEU A 105 -4.99 -30.33 -9.28
C LEU A 105 -4.62 -31.70 -8.74
N ASP A 106 -3.67 -32.37 -9.41
CA ASP A 106 -3.19 -33.68 -8.97
C ASP A 106 -2.26 -33.53 -7.76
N ALA A 107 -2.84 -33.66 -6.57
CA ALA A 107 -2.11 -33.60 -5.31
C ALA A 107 -0.98 -34.64 -5.21
N THR A 108 -1.10 -35.79 -5.87
CA THR A 108 -0.05 -36.82 -5.83
C THR A 108 1.18 -36.34 -6.58
N LYS A 109 1.01 -35.73 -7.75
CA LYS A 109 2.12 -35.16 -8.53
C LYS A 109 2.76 -33.97 -7.82
N MET A 110 1.95 -33.07 -7.25
CA MET A 110 2.47 -31.91 -6.54
C MET A 110 3.28 -32.32 -5.30
N PHE A 111 2.80 -33.30 -4.53
CA PHE A 111 3.54 -33.81 -3.37
C PHE A 111 4.80 -34.58 -3.79
N ALA A 112 4.76 -35.33 -4.90
CA ALA A 112 5.95 -35.98 -5.43
C ALA A 112 7.05 -34.96 -5.80
N PHE A 113 6.68 -33.88 -6.49
CA PHE A 113 7.62 -32.79 -6.81
C PHE A 113 8.23 -32.16 -5.56
N LEU A 114 7.40 -31.85 -4.55
CA LEU A 114 7.87 -31.32 -3.27
C LEU A 114 8.84 -32.28 -2.57
N LEU A 115 8.53 -33.57 -2.55
CA LEU A 115 9.39 -34.59 -1.95
C LEU A 115 10.73 -34.73 -2.68
N ASP A 116 10.74 -34.61 -4.02
CA ASP A 116 11.98 -34.67 -4.80
C ASP A 116 12.89 -33.48 -4.47
N LYS A 117 12.35 -32.26 -4.36
CA LYS A 117 13.11 -31.08 -3.89
C LYS A 117 13.62 -31.24 -2.45
N ILE A 118 12.82 -31.80 -1.55
CA ILE A 118 13.24 -32.11 -0.18
C ILE A 118 14.40 -33.13 -0.17
N SER A 119 14.37 -34.11 -1.08
CA SER A 119 15.46 -35.09 -1.21
C SER A 119 16.77 -34.43 -1.66
N GLU A 120 16.69 -33.53 -2.64
CA GLU A 120 17.83 -32.75 -3.13
C GLU A 120 18.50 -31.93 -2.02
N GLU A 121 17.71 -31.34 -1.11
CA GLU A 121 18.23 -30.45 -0.06
C GLU A 121 18.61 -31.15 1.25
N LYS A 122 17.82 -32.14 1.70
CA LYS A 122 17.94 -32.75 3.04
C LYS A 122 18.21 -34.26 3.00
N GLY A 123 18.19 -34.87 1.83
CA GLY A 123 18.44 -36.30 1.61
C GLY A 123 17.22 -37.21 1.78
N GLU A 124 17.37 -38.45 1.30
CA GLU A 124 16.29 -39.45 1.22
C GLU A 124 15.68 -39.85 2.56
N ASP A 125 16.45 -39.82 3.65
CA ASP A 125 15.93 -40.17 4.97
C ASP A 125 14.93 -39.11 5.47
N PHE A 126 15.19 -37.83 5.18
CA PHE A 126 14.28 -36.75 5.54
C PHE A 126 13.05 -36.75 4.62
N ARG A 127 13.23 -36.99 3.33
CA ARG A 127 12.14 -37.20 2.37
C ARG A 127 11.13 -38.24 2.86
N LYS A 128 11.59 -39.41 3.31
CA LYS A 128 10.71 -40.47 3.84
C LYS A 128 9.89 -40.01 5.06
N LYS A 129 10.51 -39.28 5.99
CA LYS A 129 9.80 -38.70 7.15
C LYS A 129 8.64 -37.79 6.71
N VAL A 130 8.86 -36.98 5.67
CA VAL A 130 7.82 -36.10 5.11
C VAL A 130 6.77 -36.89 4.32
N GLU A 131 7.18 -37.91 3.56
CA GLU A 131 6.26 -38.77 2.81
C GLU A 131 5.28 -39.52 3.72
N GLU A 132 5.74 -39.99 4.89
CA GLU A 132 4.92 -40.63 5.92
C GLU A 132 3.84 -39.69 6.51
N SER A 133 3.99 -38.37 6.37
CA SER A 133 3.01 -37.40 6.85
C SER A 133 1.85 -37.17 5.87
N ILE A 134 1.92 -37.74 4.66
CA ILE A 134 0.87 -37.61 3.66
C ILE A 134 -0.40 -38.31 4.14
N THR A 135 -1.48 -37.53 4.25
CA THR A 135 -2.81 -38.02 4.58
C THR A 135 -3.74 -37.86 3.39
N LYS A 136 -4.41 -38.94 2.98
CA LYS A 136 -5.43 -38.93 1.92
C LYS A 136 -6.81 -39.16 2.53
N LYS A 137 -7.71 -38.20 2.34
CA LYS A 137 -9.15 -38.27 2.63
C LYS A 137 -9.93 -38.31 1.31
N GLU A 138 -11.23 -38.58 1.37
CA GLU A 138 -12.08 -38.81 0.19
C GLU A 138 -12.07 -37.66 -0.83
N LYS A 139 -11.91 -36.40 -0.36
CA LYS A 139 -11.89 -35.20 -1.22
C LYS A 139 -10.68 -34.30 -1.00
N SER A 140 -9.73 -34.70 -0.17
CA SER A 140 -8.56 -33.89 0.13
C SER A 140 -7.32 -34.74 0.40
N SER A 141 -6.17 -34.24 -0.03
CA SER A 141 -4.87 -34.78 0.31
C SER A 141 -4.06 -33.70 1.01
N SER A 142 -3.35 -34.05 2.07
CA SER A 142 -2.49 -33.11 2.79
C SER A 142 -1.12 -33.72 3.06
N ILE A 143 -0.10 -32.87 3.07
CA ILE A 143 1.27 -33.20 3.47
C ILE A 143 1.69 -32.24 4.57
N THR A 144 2.38 -32.74 5.59
CA THR A 144 2.90 -31.93 6.70
C THR A 144 4.41 -31.82 6.56
N LEU A 145 4.90 -30.60 6.46
CA LEU A 145 6.30 -30.24 6.39
C LEU A 145 6.80 -29.97 7.81
N PRO A 146 7.71 -30.78 8.35
CA PRO A 146 8.21 -30.59 9.70
C PRO A 146 8.99 -29.28 9.82
N SER A 147 8.92 -28.63 10.98
CA SER A 147 9.70 -27.42 11.29
C SER A 147 11.21 -27.59 11.04
N GLU A 148 11.76 -28.80 11.15
CA GLU A 148 13.19 -29.06 10.91
C GLU A 148 13.60 -28.95 9.42
N LEU A 149 12.63 -28.97 8.50
CA LEU A 149 12.86 -28.65 7.10
C LEU A 149 13.28 -27.19 6.96
N LEU A 150 12.62 -26.33 7.74
CA LEU A 150 12.86 -24.90 7.78
C LEU A 150 14.04 -24.60 8.72
N GLU A 151 14.75 -23.51 8.45
CA GLU A 151 15.77 -23.05 9.40
C GLU A 151 15.11 -22.74 10.75
N GLN A 152 15.68 -23.19 11.87
CA GLN A 152 15.09 -23.02 13.22
C GLN A 152 14.86 -21.55 13.63
N ASP A 153 15.48 -20.63 12.90
CA ASP A 153 15.28 -19.20 13.07
C ASP A 153 14.01 -18.68 12.40
N PHE A 154 13.39 -19.46 11.50
CA PHE A 154 12.22 -19.09 10.71
C PHE A 154 10.90 -19.60 11.29
N SER A 155 10.85 -20.84 11.77
CA SER A 155 9.65 -21.42 12.38
C SER A 155 9.98 -22.43 13.47
N ASP A 156 9.11 -22.49 14.47
CA ASP A 156 9.15 -23.49 15.54
C ASP A 156 7.95 -24.46 15.50
N THR A 157 7.21 -24.46 14.39
CA THR A 157 6.04 -25.32 14.17
C THR A 157 6.03 -25.92 12.77
N ASP A 158 5.30 -27.03 12.63
CA ASP A 158 5.14 -27.71 11.35
C ASP A 158 4.16 -26.93 10.45
N PHE A 159 4.32 -27.07 9.14
CA PHE A 159 3.38 -26.53 8.16
C PHE A 159 2.59 -27.64 7.53
N ARG A 160 1.34 -27.36 7.16
CA ARG A 160 0.55 -28.29 6.37
C ARG A 160 0.16 -27.63 5.06
N ILE A 161 0.30 -28.40 3.98
CA ILE A 161 -0.25 -28.08 2.67
C ILE A 161 -1.41 -29.05 2.45
N SER A 162 -2.58 -28.54 2.09
CA SER A 162 -3.73 -29.35 1.70
C SER A 162 -4.17 -28.97 0.28
N ILE A 163 -4.58 -29.99 -0.47
CA ILE A 163 -5.29 -29.82 -1.74
C ILE A 163 -6.62 -30.54 -1.59
N SER A 164 -7.72 -29.85 -1.89
CA SER A 164 -9.05 -30.45 -1.90
C SER A 164 -9.82 -30.08 -3.15
N LYS A 165 -10.72 -30.96 -3.58
CA LYS A 165 -11.55 -30.72 -4.75
C LYS A 165 -12.85 -30.02 -4.36
N ASP A 166 -13.13 -28.91 -5.02
CA ASP A 166 -14.35 -28.11 -4.87
C ASP A 166 -15.01 -27.84 -6.24
N GLY A 167 -15.89 -28.75 -6.66
CA GLY A 167 -16.56 -28.66 -7.95
C GLY A 167 -15.58 -28.71 -9.12
N ASN A 168 -15.56 -27.64 -9.93
CA ASN A 168 -14.64 -27.45 -11.06
C ASN A 168 -13.31 -26.80 -10.64
N TYR A 169 -13.09 -26.64 -9.34
CA TYR A 169 -11.91 -26.01 -8.78
C TYR A 169 -11.18 -26.95 -7.85
N SER A 170 -9.91 -26.64 -7.65
CA SER A 170 -9.07 -27.20 -6.61
C SER A 170 -8.73 -26.10 -5.61
N GLN A 171 -8.95 -26.39 -4.34
CA GLN A 171 -8.57 -25.51 -3.23
C GLN A 171 -7.21 -25.96 -2.71
N VAL A 172 -6.22 -25.09 -2.80
CA VAL A 172 -4.89 -25.25 -2.20
C VAL A 172 -4.84 -24.41 -0.93
N GLN A 173 -4.45 -25.00 0.19
CA GLN A 173 -4.29 -24.29 1.44
C GLN A 173 -2.92 -24.56 2.04
N LEU A 174 -2.35 -23.55 2.67
CA LEU A 174 -1.07 -23.62 3.37
C LEU A 174 -1.20 -22.87 4.70
N GLY A 175 -0.76 -23.48 5.79
CA GLY A 175 -0.70 -22.81 7.07
C GLY A 175 -0.28 -23.74 8.19
N LEU A 176 -0.47 -23.27 9.42
CA LEU A 176 -0.24 -24.08 10.60
C LEU A 176 -1.35 -25.14 10.73
N PRO A 177 -1.03 -26.41 11.07
CA PRO A 177 -1.98 -27.50 11.20
C PRO A 177 -3.27 -27.13 11.97
N ASP A 178 -3.13 -26.50 13.13
CA ASP A 178 -4.25 -26.12 14.01
C ASP A 178 -5.19 -25.09 13.35
N ASN A 179 -4.62 -24.16 12.59
CA ASN A 179 -5.34 -23.10 11.91
C ASN A 179 -6.06 -23.64 10.67
N MET A 180 -5.51 -24.66 10.00
CA MET A 180 -6.14 -25.26 8.82
C MET A 180 -7.41 -26.03 9.20
N ASP A 181 -7.39 -26.74 10.33
CA ASP A 181 -8.55 -27.51 10.79
C ASP A 181 -9.71 -26.59 11.23
N THR A 182 -9.42 -25.38 11.70
CA THR A 182 -10.43 -24.33 11.99
C THR A 182 -10.85 -23.54 10.74
N ALA A 183 -9.92 -23.20 9.84
CA ALA A 183 -10.18 -22.38 8.65
C ALA A 183 -10.98 -23.10 7.55
N GLN A 184 -10.94 -24.44 7.49
CA GLN A 184 -11.77 -25.22 6.54
C GLN A 184 -13.28 -24.91 6.68
N SER A 185 -13.73 -24.43 7.84
CA SER A 185 -15.13 -24.04 8.09
C SER A 185 -15.49 -22.60 7.68
N ALA A 186 -14.50 -21.73 7.46
CA ALA A 186 -14.68 -20.28 7.27
C ALA A 186 -14.64 -19.83 5.80
N ILE A 187 -14.14 -20.68 4.90
CA ILE A 187 -13.87 -20.31 3.49
C ILE A 187 -15.17 -20.15 2.67
N ASP A 188 -16.28 -20.76 3.11
CA ASP A 188 -17.50 -20.82 2.31
C ASP A 188 -18.53 -19.70 2.57
N SER A 189 -18.38 -18.83 3.58
CA SER A 189 -19.33 -17.71 3.70
C SER A 189 -19.05 -16.60 4.71
N ASN A 190 -18.19 -16.79 5.72
CA ASN A 190 -18.01 -15.78 6.76
C ASN A 190 -16.56 -15.70 7.23
N SER A 191 -15.94 -14.53 7.03
CA SER A 191 -14.71 -14.15 7.74
C SER A 191 -14.97 -14.18 9.25
N SER A 192 -13.93 -14.35 10.06
CA SER A 192 -14.03 -14.15 11.51
C SER A 192 -14.35 -12.69 11.89
N LEU A 193 -14.25 -11.76 10.93
CA LEU A 193 -14.47 -10.34 11.10
C LEU A 193 -15.92 -9.95 10.78
N ALA A 194 -16.62 -9.40 11.77
CA ALA A 194 -18.00 -8.91 11.64
C ALA A 194 -18.14 -7.86 10.54
N CYS A 195 -17.13 -6.99 10.39
CA CYS A 195 -17.10 -5.94 9.39
C CYS A 195 -17.07 -6.53 7.96
N VAL A 196 -16.20 -7.50 7.71
CA VAL A 196 -16.12 -8.21 6.41
C VAL A 196 -17.42 -8.94 6.09
N ASN A 197 -18.08 -9.52 7.10
CA ASN A 197 -19.34 -10.23 6.89
C ASN A 197 -20.50 -9.29 6.53
N ALA A 198 -20.47 -8.06 7.06
CA ALA A 198 -21.50 -7.04 6.86
C ALA A 198 -21.32 -6.22 5.55
N MET A 199 -20.13 -6.24 4.95
CA MET A 199 -19.83 -5.60 3.67
C MET A 199 -20.54 -6.26 2.48
N ALA A 200 -20.61 -5.53 1.36
CA ALA A 200 -21.25 -5.95 0.12
C ALA A 200 -20.72 -7.30 -0.39
N LYS A 201 -21.60 -8.21 -0.81
CA LYS A 201 -21.21 -9.60 -1.16
C LYS A 201 -20.55 -9.72 -2.54
N ASP A 202 -20.80 -8.77 -3.43
CA ASP A 202 -20.23 -8.62 -4.79
C ASP A 202 -18.84 -7.97 -4.79
N ARG A 203 -18.14 -7.95 -3.65
CA ARG A 203 -16.78 -7.43 -3.53
C ARG A 203 -15.76 -8.43 -4.07
N GLN A 204 -14.80 -7.93 -4.85
CA GLN A 204 -13.71 -8.77 -5.35
C GLN A 204 -12.43 -8.62 -4.55
N ILE A 205 -12.12 -7.43 -4.02
CA ILE A 205 -10.98 -7.22 -3.13
C ILE A 205 -11.51 -6.91 -1.74
N THR A 206 -10.95 -7.57 -0.72
CA THR A 206 -11.32 -7.33 0.68
C THR A 206 -10.07 -7.30 1.55
N LEU A 207 -9.99 -6.30 2.41
CA LEU A 207 -9.05 -6.19 3.51
C LEU A 207 -9.85 -6.06 4.80
N GLY A 208 -9.49 -6.81 5.82
CA GLY A 208 -10.07 -6.75 7.15
C GLY A 208 -8.98 -6.73 8.21
N ILE A 209 -9.13 -5.90 9.23
CA ILE A 209 -8.18 -5.74 10.31
C ILE A 209 -8.95 -5.77 11.62
N LYS A 210 -8.59 -6.69 12.51
CA LYS A 210 -9.04 -6.66 13.91
C LYS A 210 -8.14 -5.74 14.70
N VAL A 211 -8.72 -4.77 15.39
CA VAL A 211 -8.03 -3.77 16.20
C VAL A 211 -8.14 -4.15 17.65
N ASP A 212 -6.99 -4.26 18.32
CA ASP A 212 -6.98 -4.40 19.77
C ASP A 212 -7.44 -3.09 20.43
N PRO A 213 -8.43 -3.16 21.35
CA PRO A 213 -8.94 -1.98 22.04
C PRO A 213 -7.87 -1.12 22.72
N ALA A 214 -6.77 -1.72 23.18
CA ALA A 214 -5.78 -1.00 23.94
C ALA A 214 -4.85 -0.11 23.05
N VAL A 215 -4.95 -0.21 21.72
CA VAL A 215 -4.42 0.80 20.79
C VAL A 215 -4.96 2.20 21.14
N TRP A 216 -6.22 2.28 21.55
CA TRP A 216 -6.90 3.55 21.80
C TRP A 216 -6.60 4.14 23.18
N GLU A 217 -5.93 3.40 24.06
CA GLU A 217 -5.52 3.90 25.37
C GLU A 217 -4.16 4.61 25.35
N ARG A 218 -3.50 4.65 24.19
CA ARG A 218 -2.20 5.33 24.05
C ARG A 218 -2.34 6.85 24.22
N PRO A 219 -1.33 7.54 24.79
CA PRO A 219 -1.38 8.99 25.03
C PRO A 219 -1.69 9.82 23.79
N GLU A 220 -1.27 9.37 22.60
CA GLU A 220 -1.47 10.04 21.31
C GLU A 220 -2.96 10.17 20.95
N PHE A 221 -3.80 9.23 21.39
CA PHE A 221 -5.25 9.26 21.16
C PHE A 221 -6.02 9.94 22.30
N ASN A 222 -5.36 10.25 23.42
CA ASN A 222 -5.95 10.91 24.58
C ASN A 222 -5.69 12.44 24.60
N SER A 223 -4.80 12.97 23.75
CA SER A 223 -4.32 14.36 23.83
C SER A 223 -5.34 15.45 23.44
N GLN A 224 -6.48 15.09 22.82
CA GLN A 224 -7.49 16.06 22.35
C GLN A 224 -8.77 16.13 23.22
N GLN A 225 -8.83 15.44 24.36
CA GLN A 225 -10.01 15.42 25.24
C GLN A 225 -10.40 16.77 25.84
N GLN A 226 -9.52 17.79 25.79
CA GLN A 226 -9.78 19.11 26.37
C GLN A 226 -10.78 19.96 25.57
N ASN A 227 -11.06 19.59 24.31
CA ASN A 227 -12.08 20.28 23.52
C ASN A 227 -13.41 19.49 23.57
N PRO A 228 -14.49 20.06 24.14
CA PRO A 228 -15.79 19.40 24.25
C PRO A 228 -16.37 18.91 22.92
N LEU A 229 -16.02 19.57 21.80
CA LEU A 229 -16.44 19.16 20.45
C LEU A 229 -15.82 17.82 20.02
N PHE A 230 -14.64 17.47 20.55
CA PHE A 230 -13.91 16.26 20.21
C PHE A 230 -13.96 15.18 21.29
N ALA A 231 -14.48 15.49 22.49
CA ALA A 231 -14.65 14.53 23.57
C ALA A 231 -15.63 13.38 23.20
N GLY A 232 -16.70 13.69 22.46
CA GLY A 232 -17.62 12.68 21.93
C GLY A 232 -16.95 11.77 20.88
N LEU A 233 -16.11 12.34 20.02
CA LEU A 233 -15.34 11.61 19.01
C LEU A 233 -14.33 10.65 19.66
N ALA A 234 -13.62 11.07 20.70
CA ALA A 234 -12.65 10.23 21.40
C ALA A 234 -13.29 8.95 21.94
N ASN A 235 -14.49 9.04 22.52
CA ASN A 235 -15.22 7.87 23.02
C ASN A 235 -15.68 6.95 21.89
N SER A 236 -16.11 7.51 20.76
CA SER A 236 -16.49 6.75 19.56
C SER A 236 -15.31 6.01 18.94
N VAL A 237 -14.14 6.65 18.87
CA VAL A 237 -12.89 6.05 18.37
C VAL A 237 -12.40 4.90 19.26
N LYS A 238 -12.46 5.05 20.60
CA LYS A 238 -12.20 3.96 21.56
C LYS A 238 -13.13 2.76 21.38
N GLY A 239 -14.27 2.97 20.73
CA GLY A 239 -15.23 1.94 20.38
C GLY A 239 -14.80 1.04 19.23
N ILE A 240 -13.84 1.42 18.39
CA ILE A 240 -13.47 0.68 17.19
C ILE A 240 -12.85 -0.68 17.53
N ARG A 241 -13.28 -1.72 16.83
CA ARG A 241 -12.84 -3.11 16.99
C ARG A 241 -12.35 -3.74 15.71
N GLU A 242 -12.90 -3.33 14.58
CA GLU A 242 -12.46 -3.84 13.29
C GLU A 242 -12.54 -2.73 12.25
N PHE A 243 -11.60 -2.76 11.32
CA PHE A 243 -11.67 -2.02 10.07
C PHE A 243 -11.81 -3.01 8.94
N GLY A 244 -12.52 -2.61 7.90
CA GLY A 244 -12.39 -3.30 6.64
C GLY A 244 -12.60 -2.37 5.46
N LEU A 245 -11.99 -2.76 4.36
CA LEU A 245 -11.98 -2.07 3.09
C LEU A 245 -12.32 -3.10 2.03
N SER A 246 -13.26 -2.79 1.15
CA SER A 246 -13.54 -3.62 0.00
C SER A 246 -13.65 -2.82 -1.28
N VAL A 247 -13.34 -3.49 -2.39
CA VAL A 247 -13.44 -2.95 -3.74
C VAL A 247 -14.30 -3.88 -4.57
N SER A 248 -15.28 -3.29 -5.24
CA SER A 248 -16.23 -3.93 -6.14
C SER A 248 -16.06 -3.41 -7.56
N PHE A 249 -15.51 -4.22 -8.46
CA PHE A 249 -15.48 -3.95 -9.90
C PHE A 249 -16.83 -4.32 -10.49
N ARG A 250 -17.64 -3.32 -10.82
CA ARG A 250 -18.98 -3.50 -11.39
C ARG A 250 -18.91 -3.35 -12.91
N GLU A 251 -20.08 -3.36 -13.55
CA GLU A 251 -20.13 -3.21 -15.01
C GLU A 251 -19.67 -1.84 -15.47
N GLU A 252 -20.14 -0.78 -14.80
CA GLU A 252 -19.88 0.62 -15.20
C GLU A 252 -19.21 1.45 -14.09
N SER A 253 -18.90 0.85 -12.94
CA SER A 253 -18.36 1.58 -11.78
C SER A 253 -17.37 0.76 -10.95
N LEU A 254 -16.57 1.48 -10.16
CA LEU A 254 -15.74 0.92 -9.10
C LEU A 254 -16.32 1.32 -7.74
N GLY A 255 -16.93 0.36 -7.05
CA GLY A 255 -17.39 0.54 -5.69
C GLY A 255 -16.23 0.43 -4.71
N VAL A 256 -16.07 1.40 -3.82
CA VAL A 256 -15.16 1.33 -2.67
C VAL A 256 -16.00 1.45 -1.40
N GLU A 257 -15.87 0.48 -0.51
CA GLU A 257 -16.58 0.45 0.77
C GLU A 257 -15.58 0.33 1.92
N VAL A 258 -15.62 1.30 2.83
CA VAL A 258 -14.97 1.21 4.14
C VAL A 258 -16.05 0.85 5.16
N CYS A 259 -15.77 -0.16 5.98
CA CYS A 259 -16.57 -0.52 7.13
C CYS A 259 -15.74 -0.39 8.42
N VAL A 260 -16.37 0.11 9.48
CA VAL A 260 -15.80 0.19 10.82
C VAL A 260 -16.76 -0.49 11.79
N ASN A 261 -16.33 -1.59 12.39
CA ASN A 261 -17.11 -2.27 13.44
C ASN A 261 -16.71 -1.71 14.81
N CYS A 262 -17.71 -1.46 15.65
CA CYS A 262 -17.56 -0.93 16.99
C CYS A 262 -18.02 -1.90 18.07
N LYS A 263 -17.57 -1.67 19.31
CA LYS A 263 -18.00 -2.41 20.50
C LYS A 263 -19.51 -2.30 20.76
N ASP A 264 -20.11 -1.15 20.43
CA ASP A 264 -21.51 -0.83 20.65
C ASP A 264 -22.05 0.15 19.59
N THR A 265 -23.38 0.24 19.52
CA THR A 265 -24.11 1.11 18.58
C THR A 265 -23.90 2.60 18.83
N GLN A 266 -23.66 3.02 20.07
CA GLN A 266 -23.44 4.44 20.38
C GLN A 266 -22.12 4.94 19.80
N SER A 267 -21.07 4.10 19.89
CA SER A 267 -19.78 4.36 19.29
C SER A 267 -19.89 4.46 17.77
N ALA A 268 -20.62 3.53 17.14
CA ALA A 268 -20.88 3.55 15.69
C ALA A 268 -21.66 4.80 15.26
N LEU A 269 -22.73 5.18 15.96
CA LEU A 269 -23.50 6.40 15.66
C LEU A 269 -22.65 7.67 15.78
N GLY A 270 -21.79 7.75 16.81
CA GLY A 270 -20.87 8.88 16.97
C GLY A 270 -19.85 8.98 15.83
N LEU A 271 -19.22 7.86 15.43
CA LEU A 271 -18.32 7.84 14.27
C LEU A 271 -19.03 8.22 12.96
N TRP A 272 -20.24 7.71 12.75
CA TRP A 272 -21.04 8.03 11.58
C TRP A 272 -21.39 9.52 11.52
N THR A 273 -21.74 10.12 12.65
CA THR A 273 -22.03 11.56 12.76
C THR A 273 -20.81 12.39 12.35
N VAL A 274 -19.61 11.96 12.77
CA VAL A 274 -18.34 12.62 12.40
C VAL A 274 -18.07 12.46 10.91
N ALA A 275 -18.29 11.27 10.34
CA ALA A 275 -18.12 11.04 8.91
C ALA A 275 -19.08 11.93 8.08
N GLN A 276 -20.34 12.06 8.49
CA GLN A 276 -21.32 12.96 7.86
C GLN A 276 -20.91 14.43 7.98
N GLY A 277 -20.50 14.87 9.18
CA GLY A 277 -20.04 16.24 9.40
C GLY A 277 -18.80 16.59 8.58
N GLY A 278 -17.82 15.68 8.52
CA GLY A 278 -16.62 15.83 7.71
C GLY A 278 -16.92 15.92 6.21
N LEU A 279 -17.83 15.08 5.71
CA LEU A 279 -18.30 15.13 4.31
C LEU A 279 -18.98 16.46 4.00
N GLY A 280 -19.85 16.94 4.89
CA GLY A 280 -20.51 18.25 4.74
C GLY A 280 -19.50 19.41 4.72
N MET A 281 -18.51 19.40 5.61
CA MET A 281 -17.45 20.41 5.63
C MET A 281 -16.58 20.36 4.38
N ALA A 282 -16.25 19.17 3.87
CA ALA A 282 -15.52 19.01 2.61
C ALA A 282 -16.31 19.57 1.42
N GLN A 283 -17.60 19.27 1.33
CA GLN A 283 -18.48 19.83 0.29
C GLN A 283 -18.57 21.36 0.37
N LEU A 284 -18.65 21.91 1.58
CA LEU A 284 -18.69 23.36 1.80
C LEU A 284 -17.38 24.06 1.46
N ALA A 285 -16.24 23.50 1.88
CA ALA A 285 -14.92 24.07 1.60
C ALA A 285 -14.68 24.18 0.09
N MET A 286 -14.99 23.12 -0.66
CA MET A 286 -14.82 23.11 -2.12
C MET A 286 -15.78 24.07 -2.83
N ALA A 287 -16.99 24.29 -2.29
CA ALA A 287 -17.93 25.27 -2.82
C ALA A 287 -17.50 26.73 -2.54
N GLN A 288 -16.72 26.98 -1.48
CA GLN A 288 -16.24 28.32 -1.13
C GLN A 288 -15.01 28.76 -1.94
N GLU A 289 -14.24 27.83 -2.51
CA GLU A 289 -13.09 28.13 -3.37
C GLU A 289 -13.46 28.52 -4.81
N GLY A 290 -14.76 28.74 -5.10
CA GLY A 290 -15.23 29.16 -6.42
C GLY A 290 -15.26 28.04 -7.47
N GLY A 291 -14.83 26.82 -7.10
CA GLY A 291 -14.94 25.63 -7.92
C GLY A 291 -16.26 24.87 -7.70
N GLN A 292 -16.69 24.12 -8.71
CA GLN A 292 -17.75 23.13 -8.53
C GLN A 292 -17.17 21.93 -7.77
N ALA A 293 -17.81 21.52 -6.68
CA ALA A 293 -17.37 20.33 -5.94
C ALA A 293 -17.37 19.11 -6.89
N PRO A 294 -16.30 18.29 -6.91
CA PRO A 294 -16.23 17.13 -7.79
C PRO A 294 -17.45 16.22 -7.63
N SER A 295 -17.97 15.67 -8.73
CA SER A 295 -19.22 14.89 -8.69
C SER A 295 -19.13 13.71 -7.72
N ILE A 296 -17.93 13.18 -7.54
CA ILE A 296 -17.62 12.09 -6.62
C ILE A 296 -18.03 12.38 -5.16
N LEU A 297 -17.94 13.63 -4.68
CA LEU A 297 -18.31 13.96 -3.30
C LEU A 297 -19.80 13.80 -3.03
N SER A 298 -20.64 13.92 -4.07
CA SER A 298 -22.07 13.66 -3.99
C SER A 298 -22.40 12.15 -4.02
N LYS A 299 -21.47 11.33 -4.49
CA LYS A 299 -21.59 9.86 -4.59
C LYS A 299 -21.15 9.15 -3.31
N ILE A 300 -20.49 9.86 -2.38
CA ILE A 300 -20.13 9.32 -1.06
C ILE A 300 -21.38 9.17 -0.20
N LYS A 301 -21.68 7.94 0.20
CA LYS A 301 -22.77 7.60 1.11
C LYS A 301 -22.17 7.10 2.41
N THR A 302 -22.64 7.60 3.55
CA THR A 302 -22.28 7.01 4.84
C THR A 302 -23.51 6.54 5.59
N GLN A 303 -23.39 5.41 6.29
CA GLN A 303 -24.50 4.77 6.98
C GLN A 303 -24.01 4.12 8.28
N ALA A 304 -24.80 4.19 9.34
CA ALA A 304 -24.62 3.35 10.52
C ALA A 304 -25.71 2.27 10.55
N VAL A 305 -25.33 1.01 10.72
CA VAL A 305 -26.24 -0.12 10.92
C VAL A 305 -25.71 -0.95 12.08
N GLU A 306 -26.51 -1.04 13.15
CA GLU A 306 -26.13 -1.73 14.40
C GLU A 306 -24.80 -1.23 14.98
N ARG A 307 -23.73 -2.03 14.84
CA ARG A 307 -22.38 -1.72 15.32
C ARG A 307 -21.41 -1.35 14.19
N ASN A 308 -21.89 -1.31 12.95
CA ASN A 308 -21.08 -1.05 11.77
C ASN A 308 -21.34 0.35 11.23
N VAL A 309 -20.27 1.03 10.85
CA VAL A 309 -20.31 2.29 10.11
C VAL A 309 -19.75 2.03 8.73
N PHE A 310 -20.49 2.43 7.70
CA PHE A 310 -20.11 2.28 6.31
C PHE A 310 -19.84 3.64 5.69
N VAL A 311 -18.80 3.73 4.88
CA VAL A 311 -18.56 4.81 3.92
C VAL A 311 -18.39 4.15 2.56
N ARG A 312 -19.29 4.46 1.63
CA ARG A 312 -19.37 3.86 0.30
C ARG A 312 -19.22 4.95 -0.74
N VAL A 313 -18.46 4.68 -1.78
CA VAL A 313 -18.38 5.53 -2.96
C VAL A 313 -18.40 4.66 -4.20
N ASP A 314 -19.24 4.99 -5.17
CA ASP A 314 -19.21 4.42 -6.50
C ASP A 314 -18.48 5.41 -7.41
N ILE A 315 -17.30 5.02 -7.89
CA ILE A 315 -16.47 5.81 -8.79
C ILE A 315 -16.84 5.43 -10.22
N LEU A 316 -17.29 6.39 -11.01
CA LEU A 316 -17.57 6.22 -12.44
C LEU A 316 -16.35 6.62 -13.28
N GLU A 317 -16.35 6.21 -14.55
CA GLU A 317 -15.29 6.61 -15.48
C GLU A 317 -15.18 8.14 -15.61
N GLU A 318 -16.32 8.85 -15.62
CA GLU A 318 -16.37 10.31 -15.63
C GLU A 318 -15.65 10.94 -14.42
N ASP A 319 -15.71 10.32 -13.25
CA ASP A 319 -15.02 10.82 -12.05
C ASP A 319 -13.51 10.64 -12.19
N LEU A 320 -13.05 9.50 -12.76
CA LEU A 320 -11.63 9.30 -13.07
C LEU A 320 -11.11 10.33 -14.08
N ASN A 321 -11.90 10.61 -15.12
CA ASN A 321 -11.60 11.64 -16.12
C ASN A 321 -11.58 13.04 -15.48
N GLU A 322 -12.47 13.33 -14.55
CA GLU A 322 -12.47 14.58 -13.78
C GLU A 322 -11.19 14.69 -12.94
N PHE A 323 -10.78 13.63 -12.24
CA PHE A 323 -9.52 13.62 -11.49
C PHE A 323 -8.28 13.77 -12.37
N GLU A 324 -8.25 13.12 -13.54
CA GLU A 324 -7.18 13.32 -14.51
C GLU A 324 -7.17 14.76 -15.02
N ARG A 325 -8.33 15.33 -15.36
CA ARG A 325 -8.44 16.74 -15.75
C ARG A 325 -7.99 17.66 -14.62
N MET A 326 -8.40 17.42 -13.38
CA MET A 326 -7.93 18.20 -12.22
C MET A 326 -6.42 18.04 -12.00
N SER A 327 -5.86 16.88 -12.34
CA SER A 327 -4.41 16.61 -12.25
C SER A 327 -3.63 17.21 -13.44
N LEU A 328 -4.28 17.42 -14.58
CA LEU A 328 -3.72 17.94 -15.84
C LEU A 328 -3.99 19.43 -16.08
N LEU A 329 -4.96 20.02 -15.39
CA LEU A 329 -5.27 21.45 -15.44
C LEU A 329 -4.22 22.20 -14.59
N PRO A 330 -3.43 23.13 -15.18
CA PRO A 330 -3.01 24.28 -14.41
C PRO A 330 -4.31 25.00 -14.03
N GLN A 331 -4.52 25.33 -12.75
CA GLN A 331 -5.71 26.05 -12.29
C GLN A 331 -6.02 27.24 -13.23
N GLN A 332 -6.98 27.05 -14.14
CA GLN A 332 -7.47 28.07 -15.06
C GLN A 332 -8.81 28.56 -14.51
N ASN A 333 -8.75 29.60 -13.69
CA ASN A 333 -9.87 30.49 -13.51
C ASN A 333 -10.05 31.30 -14.79
N GLU A 334 -11.09 31.00 -15.56
CA GLU A 334 -11.64 31.94 -16.53
C GLU A 334 -12.46 33.00 -15.79
N SER A 335 -12.00 34.25 -15.82
CA SER A 335 -12.92 35.37 -15.99
C SER A 335 -12.32 36.37 -16.96
N ALA A 336 -13.10 36.67 -17.99
CA ALA A 336 -12.74 37.58 -19.05
C ALA A 336 -12.57 39.01 -18.52
N GLY A 337 -11.44 39.62 -18.88
CA GLY A 337 -11.29 41.07 -18.99
C GLY A 337 -10.74 41.79 -17.75
N SER A 338 -9.41 41.83 -17.61
CA SER A 338 -8.67 43.07 -17.34
C SER A 338 -7.17 42.78 -17.17
N LYS A 339 -6.37 43.62 -17.81
CA LYS A 339 -4.90 43.68 -17.83
C LYS A 339 -4.23 43.37 -16.47
N GLY A 340 -3.37 42.33 -16.48
CA GLY A 340 -2.09 42.24 -15.77
C GLY A 340 -2.05 42.26 -14.23
N SER A 341 -1.92 41.08 -13.61
CA SER A 341 -0.96 40.78 -12.53
C SER A 341 -0.90 39.27 -12.23
N GLN A 342 0.22 38.83 -11.66
CA GLN A 342 0.73 37.46 -11.49
C GLN A 342 -0.16 36.49 -10.68
N ALA A 343 -0.04 35.19 -11.02
CA ALA A 343 -0.77 34.04 -10.50
C ALA A 343 -0.34 33.63 -9.07
N ASP A 344 -1.28 33.02 -8.32
CA ASP A 344 -1.06 32.42 -7.01
C ASP A 344 -0.03 31.27 -7.09
N SER A 345 1.19 31.57 -6.66
CA SER A 345 2.29 30.63 -6.51
C SER A 345 2.31 30.06 -5.08
N ASP A 346 2.78 28.81 -4.89
CA ASP A 346 3.08 28.25 -3.55
C ASP A 346 3.73 29.32 -2.66
N PRO A 347 3.34 29.47 -1.38
CA PRO A 347 3.78 30.57 -0.53
C PRO A 347 5.30 30.67 -0.36
N MET A 348 6.06 29.64 -0.73
CA MET A 348 7.52 29.69 -0.77
C MET A 348 8.09 30.34 -2.02
N VAL A 349 7.38 30.35 -3.15
CA VAL A 349 7.86 30.94 -4.41
C VAL A 349 8.15 32.43 -4.22
N GLY A 350 9.32 32.85 -4.70
CA GLY A 350 9.86 34.20 -4.53
C GLY A 350 10.53 34.44 -3.17
N LYS A 351 10.47 33.50 -2.22
CA LYS A 351 11.16 33.62 -0.93
C LYS A 351 12.54 32.96 -0.98
N VAL A 352 13.43 33.45 -0.11
CA VAL A 352 14.72 32.80 0.14
C VAL A 352 14.46 31.40 0.68
N ALA A 353 15.12 30.41 0.10
CA ALA A 353 15.00 29.02 0.50
C ALA A 353 15.46 28.86 1.97
N PRO A 354 14.68 28.19 2.84
CA PRO A 354 15.09 27.90 4.20
C PRO A 354 16.44 27.17 4.23
N PRO A 355 17.32 27.47 5.21
CA PRO A 355 18.64 26.85 5.27
C PRO A 355 18.52 25.35 5.47
N VAL A 356 19.27 24.58 4.68
CA VAL A 356 19.37 23.12 4.82
C VAL A 356 20.79 22.75 5.21
N GLY A 357 20.95 22.21 6.41
CA GLY A 357 22.21 21.64 6.89
C GLY A 357 21.97 20.23 7.41
N THR A 358 22.51 19.23 6.72
CA THR A 358 22.36 17.82 7.11
C THR A 358 23.54 16.96 6.64
N LYS A 359 23.46 15.65 6.86
CA LYS A 359 24.37 14.68 6.27
C LYS A 359 23.68 14.01 5.09
N LEU A 360 24.43 13.78 4.02
CA LEU A 360 24.03 12.88 2.95
C LEU A 360 24.08 11.42 3.44
N LEU A 361 23.49 10.53 2.65
CA LEU A 361 23.44 9.09 2.94
C LEU A 361 24.84 8.48 3.07
N ASP A 362 25.81 8.94 2.29
CA ASP A 362 27.22 8.50 2.36
C ASP A 362 27.94 9.02 3.62
N GLY A 363 27.34 9.96 4.35
CA GLY A 363 27.87 10.56 5.57
C GLY A 363 28.56 11.91 5.38
N THR A 364 28.72 12.37 4.13
CA THR A 364 29.25 13.70 3.83
C THR A 364 28.30 14.80 4.33
N PRO A 365 28.83 15.96 4.76
CA PRO A 365 27.99 17.10 5.10
C PRO A 365 27.39 17.73 3.84
N PHE A 366 26.14 18.14 3.93
CA PHE A 366 25.45 18.92 2.91
C PHE A 366 24.93 20.21 3.52
N ASN A 367 25.24 21.32 2.86
CA ASN A 367 24.77 22.64 3.23
C ASN A 367 24.31 23.39 2.00
N LEU A 368 23.01 23.71 1.92
CA LEU A 368 22.43 24.41 0.77
C LEU A 368 23.14 25.73 0.43
N ALA A 369 23.67 26.43 1.44
CA ALA A 369 24.38 27.69 1.24
C ALA A 369 25.66 27.55 0.40
N GLU A 370 26.27 26.36 0.37
CA GLU A 370 27.47 26.05 -0.42
C GLU A 370 27.16 25.82 -1.90
N HIS A 371 25.87 25.67 -2.24
CA HIS A 371 25.39 25.49 -3.61
C HIS A 371 24.85 26.78 -4.23
N LYS A 372 25.24 27.96 -3.71
CA LYS A 372 24.99 29.22 -4.42
C LYS A 372 25.71 29.24 -5.77
N GLY A 373 25.09 29.86 -6.77
CA GLY A 373 25.61 29.92 -8.13
C GLY A 373 25.16 28.78 -9.05
N LYS A 374 24.35 27.83 -8.57
CA LYS A 374 23.74 26.76 -9.37
C LYS A 374 22.27 26.58 -9.00
N VAL A 375 21.50 25.94 -9.88
CA VAL A 375 20.11 25.56 -9.59
C VAL A 375 20.10 24.34 -8.67
N VAL A 376 19.33 24.38 -7.59
CA VAL A 376 19.19 23.26 -6.65
C VAL A 376 17.76 22.76 -6.68
N VAL A 377 17.60 21.46 -6.92
CA VAL A 377 16.30 20.77 -6.88
C VAL A 377 16.26 19.92 -5.61
N LEU A 378 15.36 20.26 -4.69
CA LEU A 378 15.08 19.44 -3.51
C LEU A 378 13.84 18.60 -3.77
N ASP A 379 13.99 17.27 -3.75
CA ASP A 379 12.87 16.35 -3.93
C ASP A 379 12.58 15.59 -2.63
N PHE A 380 11.43 15.84 -2.02
CA PHE A 380 11.01 15.26 -0.74
C PHE A 380 10.32 13.93 -0.97
N TRP A 381 10.88 12.85 -0.43
CA TRP A 381 10.45 11.48 -0.75
C TRP A 381 10.58 10.50 0.43
N ALA A 382 10.07 9.28 0.25
CA ALA A 382 10.26 8.15 1.15
C ALA A 382 10.16 6.80 0.41
N THR A 383 10.76 5.73 0.95
CA THR A 383 10.81 4.40 0.29
C THR A 383 9.43 3.74 0.16
N TRP A 384 8.51 4.04 1.09
CA TRP A 384 7.13 3.55 1.09
C TRP A 384 6.18 4.37 0.20
N CYS A 385 6.64 5.50 -0.35
CA CYS A 385 5.83 6.37 -1.19
C CYS A 385 5.88 5.91 -2.66
N GLY A 386 4.89 5.13 -3.09
CA GLY A 386 4.82 4.60 -4.47
C GLY A 386 4.97 5.67 -5.57
N PRO A 387 4.26 6.81 -5.52
CA PRO A 387 4.45 7.89 -6.49
C PRO A 387 5.87 8.49 -6.47
N CYS A 388 6.47 8.66 -5.29
CA CYS A 388 7.85 9.17 -5.17
C CYS A 388 8.85 8.22 -5.84
N VAL A 389 8.71 6.91 -5.58
CA VAL A 389 9.57 5.88 -6.15
C VAL A 389 9.48 5.85 -7.67
N ARG A 390 8.30 6.11 -8.24
CA ARG A 390 8.11 6.25 -9.70
C ARG A 390 8.74 7.53 -10.27
N ALA A 391 8.76 8.62 -9.50
CA ALA A 391 9.33 9.90 -9.93
C ALA A 391 10.87 9.90 -9.98
N LEU A 392 11.53 9.20 -9.05
CA LEU A 392 13.00 9.25 -8.90
C LEU A 392 13.79 8.95 -10.19
N PRO A 393 13.49 7.88 -10.98
CA PRO A 393 14.19 7.62 -12.23
C PRO A 393 14.01 8.75 -13.26
N GLU A 394 12.79 9.27 -13.41
CA GLU A 394 12.47 10.34 -14.35
C GLU A 394 13.19 11.64 -13.98
N LEU A 395 13.25 11.96 -12.68
CA LEU A 395 14.01 13.11 -12.18
C LEU A 395 15.51 12.94 -12.40
N MET A 396 16.07 11.75 -12.13
CA MET A 396 17.49 11.47 -12.35
C MET A 396 17.87 11.58 -13.84
N GLU A 397 17.06 11.00 -14.71
CA GLU A 397 17.26 11.06 -16.16
C GLU A 397 17.25 12.50 -16.68
N ASN A 398 16.25 13.29 -16.28
CA ASN A 398 16.15 14.68 -16.72
C ASN A 398 17.21 15.60 -16.13
N MET A 399 17.73 15.26 -14.95
CA MET A 399 18.84 15.98 -14.32
C MET A 399 20.20 15.62 -14.93
N SER A 400 20.34 14.44 -15.55
CA SER A 400 21.60 13.99 -16.16
C SER A 400 22.10 14.88 -17.30
N GLY A 401 21.20 15.66 -17.92
CA GLY A 401 21.53 16.62 -18.98
C GLY A 401 22.22 17.91 -18.50
N PHE A 402 22.32 18.13 -17.18
CA PHE A 402 22.97 19.30 -16.60
C PHE A 402 24.26 18.90 -15.90
N SER A 403 25.29 19.74 -16.01
CA SER A 403 26.51 19.53 -15.23
C SER A 403 26.27 19.84 -13.75
N SER A 404 27.04 19.22 -12.85
CA SER A 404 26.97 19.49 -11.40
C SER A 404 27.34 20.92 -11.01
N LYS A 405 27.85 21.73 -11.96
CA LYS A 405 28.08 23.17 -11.82
C LYS A 405 26.84 24.00 -12.15
N GLU A 406 25.93 23.49 -12.97
CA GLU A 406 24.71 24.15 -13.41
C GLU A 406 23.53 23.79 -12.53
N ALA A 407 23.31 22.50 -12.28
CA ALA A 407 22.19 22.03 -11.48
C ALA A 407 22.54 20.80 -10.64
N ILE A 408 21.83 20.61 -9.52
CA ILE A 408 21.95 19.42 -8.67
C ILE A 408 20.58 18.98 -8.15
N LEU A 409 20.34 17.66 -8.19
CA LEU A 409 19.19 17.02 -7.55
C LEU A 409 19.60 16.50 -6.18
N VAL A 410 18.85 16.85 -5.15
CA VAL A 410 19.04 16.36 -3.79
C VAL A 410 17.72 15.78 -3.30
N ALA A 411 17.67 14.46 -3.19
CA ALA A 411 16.49 13.75 -2.72
C ALA A 411 16.48 13.73 -1.18
N VAL A 412 15.57 14.48 -0.56
CA VAL A 412 15.45 14.67 0.88
C VAL A 412 14.53 13.60 1.47
N ASN A 413 15.11 12.56 2.07
CA ASN A 413 14.35 11.45 2.62
C ASN A 413 13.68 11.82 3.97
N GLN A 414 12.36 11.57 4.07
CA GLN A 414 11.51 12.04 5.18
C GLN A 414 11.46 11.09 6.39
N GLY A 415 12.57 10.97 7.11
CA GLY A 415 12.62 10.37 8.45
C GLY A 415 13.05 8.90 8.51
N GLU A 416 13.50 8.30 7.40
CA GLU A 416 13.90 6.90 7.40
C GLU A 416 15.36 6.69 7.83
N SER A 417 15.66 5.48 8.31
CA SER A 417 17.01 5.11 8.71
C SER A 417 17.92 4.93 7.49
N LYS A 418 19.22 5.22 7.64
CA LYS A 418 20.23 4.97 6.59
C LYS A 418 20.17 3.53 6.05
N LYS A 419 19.95 2.54 6.93
CA LYS A 419 19.85 1.12 6.55
C LYS A 419 18.69 0.87 5.58
N ILE A 420 17.50 1.39 5.87
CA ILE A 420 16.31 1.24 5.02
C ILE A 420 16.56 1.86 3.63
N ILE A 421 17.06 3.09 3.61
CA ILE A 421 17.33 3.82 2.37
C ILE A 421 18.39 3.10 1.53
N THR A 422 19.52 2.69 2.13
CA THR A 422 20.60 1.98 1.43
C THR A 422 20.11 0.66 0.83
N GLN A 423 19.35 -0.13 1.59
CA GLN A 423 18.78 -1.39 1.09
C GLN A 423 17.85 -1.14 -0.10
N PHE A 424 16.97 -0.15 0.02
CA PHE A 424 16.02 0.21 -1.03
C PHE A 424 16.72 0.65 -2.32
N LEU A 425 17.67 1.58 -2.24
CA LEU A 425 18.39 2.09 -3.41
C LEU A 425 19.20 0.98 -4.11
N LYS A 426 19.77 0.04 -3.34
CA LYS A 426 20.45 -1.14 -3.90
C LYS A 426 19.47 -2.03 -4.68
N ASN A 427 18.31 -2.32 -4.10
CA ASN A 427 17.30 -3.16 -4.72
C ASN A 427 16.71 -2.52 -5.99
N LYS A 428 16.52 -1.19 -5.99
CA LYS A 428 16.01 -0.42 -7.13
C LYS A 428 17.07 0.01 -8.14
N LYS A 429 18.35 -0.31 -7.91
CA LYS A 429 19.50 0.10 -8.74
C LYS A 429 19.60 1.63 -8.92
N LEU A 430 19.27 2.39 -7.86
CA LEU A 430 19.31 3.86 -7.82
C LEU A 430 20.48 4.37 -6.95
N THR A 431 21.65 3.74 -7.01
CA THR A 431 22.76 4.02 -6.10
C THR A 431 23.43 5.38 -6.33
N ASP A 432 23.22 5.99 -7.49
CA ASP A 432 23.82 7.29 -7.86
C ASP A 432 23.00 8.49 -7.36
N LEU A 433 21.84 8.24 -6.73
CA LEU A 433 20.98 9.29 -6.19
C LEU A 433 21.65 9.98 -4.99
N THR A 434 21.79 11.30 -5.05
CA THR A 434 22.24 12.10 -3.92
C THR A 434 21.10 12.24 -2.91
N VAL A 435 21.21 11.55 -1.77
CA VAL A 435 20.16 11.54 -0.74
C VAL A 435 20.56 12.33 0.50
N ALA A 436 19.77 13.33 0.86
CA ALA A 436 19.89 14.08 2.10
C ALA A 436 19.03 13.44 3.22
N MET A 437 19.60 13.29 4.41
CA MET A 437 18.93 12.64 5.54
C MET A 437 18.10 13.65 6.35
N ASP A 438 16.77 13.60 6.29
CA ASP A 438 15.90 14.42 7.14
C ASP A 438 15.27 13.58 8.28
N LYS A 439 16.14 13.04 9.14
CA LYS A 439 15.76 12.07 10.19
C LYS A 439 14.61 12.52 11.10
N ASN A 440 14.53 13.83 11.38
CA ASN A 440 13.52 14.40 12.28
C ASN A 440 12.46 15.20 11.51
N GLN A 441 12.41 15.07 10.18
CA GLN A 441 11.52 15.78 9.26
C GLN A 441 11.56 17.31 9.45
N LYS A 442 12.70 17.84 9.88
CA LYS A 442 12.86 19.28 10.16
C LYS A 442 12.92 20.04 8.83
N ILE A 443 13.68 19.52 7.86
CA ILE A 443 13.78 20.15 6.54
C ILE A 443 12.41 20.14 5.88
N GLY A 444 11.68 19.03 5.96
CA GLY A 444 10.30 18.93 5.47
C GLY A 444 9.38 19.99 6.08
N ARG A 445 9.43 20.19 7.41
CA ARG A 445 8.65 21.25 8.08
C ARG A 445 9.04 22.65 7.63
N ASP A 446 10.35 22.94 7.52
CA ASP A 446 10.84 24.26 7.08
C ASP A 446 10.37 24.59 5.65
N TYR A 447 10.24 23.56 4.80
CA TYR A 447 9.74 23.64 3.42
C TYR A 447 8.23 23.38 3.29
N GLN A 448 7.49 23.35 4.40
CA GLN A 448 6.03 23.16 4.42
C GLN A 448 5.58 21.92 3.62
N VAL A 449 6.29 20.80 3.79
CA VAL A 449 5.92 19.50 3.20
C VAL A 449 4.73 18.95 3.98
N GLN A 450 3.55 18.94 3.34
CA GLN A 450 2.33 18.32 3.88
C GLN A 450 2.00 16.97 3.23
N GLY A 451 2.61 16.69 2.09
CA GLY A 451 2.50 15.45 1.34
C GLY A 451 3.73 15.27 0.44
N ILE A 452 4.02 14.01 0.09
CA ILE A 452 5.12 13.63 -0.80
C ILE A 452 4.58 12.88 -2.03
N PRO A 453 5.23 12.99 -3.22
CA PRO A 453 6.43 13.78 -3.46
C PRO A 453 6.16 15.29 -3.46
N LYS A 454 7.17 16.07 -3.05
CA LYS A 454 7.18 17.54 -3.21
C LYS A 454 8.54 17.90 -3.78
N THR A 455 8.58 18.67 -4.87
CA THR A 455 9.82 19.09 -5.53
C THR A 455 9.93 20.60 -5.46
N VAL A 456 11.07 21.12 -4.99
CA VAL A 456 11.33 22.56 -4.83
C VAL A 456 12.54 22.94 -5.67
N VAL A 457 12.36 23.88 -6.60
CA VAL A 457 13.41 24.37 -7.49
C VAL A 457 13.89 25.72 -6.98
N ILE A 458 15.18 25.79 -6.67
CA ILE A 458 15.85 26.95 -6.08
C ILE A 458 16.86 27.48 -7.11
N ASP A 459 16.81 28.78 -7.40
CA ASP A 459 17.74 29.39 -8.34
C ASP A 459 19.15 29.61 -7.75
N SER A 460 20.06 30.10 -8.61
CA SER A 460 21.45 30.38 -8.27
C SER A 460 21.64 31.41 -7.15
N LYS A 461 20.61 32.21 -6.84
CA LYS A 461 20.62 33.22 -5.75
C LYS A 461 20.08 32.64 -4.44
N GLY A 462 19.58 31.41 -4.45
CA GLY A 462 18.97 30.75 -3.29
C GLY A 462 17.51 31.13 -3.08
N VAL A 463 16.81 31.55 -4.13
CA VAL A 463 15.37 31.89 -4.09
C VAL A 463 14.58 30.72 -4.65
N VAL A 464 13.48 30.35 -3.99
CA VAL A 464 12.56 29.32 -4.49
C VAL A 464 11.80 29.90 -5.70
N ARG A 465 11.86 29.20 -6.83
CA ARG A 465 11.26 29.65 -8.09
C ARG A 465 10.08 28.80 -8.52
N HIS A 466 10.15 27.50 -8.25
CA HIS A 466 9.07 26.58 -8.56
C HIS A 466 8.89 25.61 -7.39
N VAL A 467 7.64 25.23 -7.15
CA VAL A 467 7.27 24.20 -6.19
C VAL A 467 6.22 23.31 -6.87
N HIS A 468 6.45 22.00 -6.83
CA HIS A 468 5.56 20.98 -7.37
C HIS A 468 5.17 20.03 -6.26
N VAL A 469 3.90 19.62 -6.22
CA VAL A 469 3.36 18.68 -5.22
C VAL A 469 2.65 17.54 -5.96
N GLY A 470 2.89 16.31 -5.54
CA GLY A 470 2.38 15.12 -6.20
C GLY A 470 3.24 14.69 -7.40
N PHE A 471 2.93 13.54 -7.99
CA PHE A 471 3.59 13.03 -9.20
C PHE A 471 2.63 13.15 -10.39
N SER A 472 3.15 13.58 -11.53
CA SER A 472 2.43 13.60 -12.81
C SER A 472 3.36 13.17 -13.94
N SER A 473 2.79 12.61 -15.01
CA SER A 473 3.54 12.23 -16.20
C SER A 473 4.14 13.48 -16.87
N GLY A 474 5.44 13.41 -17.21
CA GLY A 474 6.17 14.52 -17.84
C GLY A 474 6.71 15.57 -16.87
N MET A 475 6.68 15.30 -15.56
CA MET A 475 7.30 16.16 -14.54
C MET A 475 8.79 16.39 -14.83
N GLY A 476 9.51 15.37 -15.28
CA GLY A 476 10.95 15.48 -15.57
C GLY A 476 11.26 16.49 -16.66
N GLU A 477 10.51 16.47 -17.77
CA GLU A 477 10.69 17.41 -18.88
C GLU A 477 10.28 18.84 -18.49
N ARG A 478 9.25 18.98 -17.65
CA ARG A 478 8.89 20.28 -17.05
C ARG A 478 10.03 20.80 -16.17
N LEU A 479 10.55 19.97 -15.27
CA LEU A 479 11.67 20.33 -14.39
C LEU A 479 12.90 20.76 -15.21
N LYS A 480 13.25 20.00 -16.24
CA LYS A 480 14.34 20.33 -17.16
C LYS A 480 14.13 21.67 -17.85
N SER A 481 12.91 21.96 -18.31
CA SER A 481 12.56 23.26 -18.92
C SER A 481 12.69 24.42 -17.94
N GLU A 482 12.25 24.23 -16.69
CA GLU A 482 12.36 25.22 -15.61
C GLU A 482 13.83 25.50 -15.26
N ILE A 483 14.66 24.45 -15.13
CA ILE A 483 16.10 24.60 -14.90
C ILE A 483 16.76 25.35 -16.05
N GLN A 484 16.47 24.99 -17.31
CA GLN A 484 17.00 25.69 -18.48
C GLN A 484 16.61 27.16 -18.53
N ALA A 485 15.41 27.52 -18.06
CA ALA A 485 15.00 28.91 -17.95
C ALA A 485 15.81 29.65 -16.89
N LEU A 486 16.00 29.03 -15.71
CA LEU A 486 16.78 29.62 -14.61
C LEU A 486 18.27 29.74 -14.91
N LEU A 487 18.83 28.85 -15.73
CA LEU A 487 20.24 28.93 -16.16
C LEU A 487 20.50 30.06 -17.18
N LYS A 488 19.46 30.66 -17.75
CA LYS A 488 19.57 31.80 -18.68
C LYS A 488 19.50 33.16 -17.99
N GLU A 489 19.13 33.19 -16.70
CA GLU A 489 19.09 34.38 -15.85
C GLU A 489 20.45 34.71 -15.24
#